data_AF-A0A816BEI7-F1
#
_entry.id   AF-A0A816BEI7-F1
#
_cell.length_a   1.000
_cell.length_b   1.000
_cell.length_c   1.000
_cell.angle_alpha   90.00
_cell.angle_beta   90.00
_cell.angle_gamma   90.00
#
_symmetry.space_group_name_H-M   'P 1'
#
loop_
_entity.id
_entity.type
_entity.pdbx_description
1 polymer ?
#
loop_
_entity_poly.entity_id
_entity_poly.type
_entity_poly.pdbx_seq_one_letter_code
_entity_poly.pdbx_strand_id
1 'polypeptide(L)'
;MLFISRAVTSNNLKENFAASSVPSLRKNSDGHLQSIEPPRGVWERLAMDYVGPVPASKSGNKYFLVLTDLFSKFVVTKPVPDNTSTTAARFLLYDVFMIYGVPLEIITDNGCHFTSALYESLIKLVGCCHIKTTPYNPQAWGG
;
A
#
# COMPACT_ATOMS: atom_id res chain seq x y z
N MET A 1 23.63 14.53 6.47
CA MET A 1 23.92 13.12 6.74
C MET A 1 22.97 12.31 5.85
N LEU A 2 23.49 11.87 4.70
CA LEU A 2 22.75 11.24 3.61
C LEU A 2 22.97 9.72 3.73
N PHE A 3 21.93 8.93 3.95
CA PHE A 3 22.02 7.47 3.82
C PHE A 3 21.23 7.03 2.60
N ILE A 4 21.92 6.94 1.47
CA ILE A 4 21.51 6.13 0.33
C ILE A 4 21.96 4.71 0.66
N SER A 5 21.02 3.80 0.96
CA SER A 5 21.34 2.38 1.14
C SER A 5 21.33 1.67 -0.21
N ARG A 6 22.41 0.94 -0.46
CA ARG A 6 22.73 0.21 -1.69
C ARG A 6 21.71 -0.90 -1.96
N ALA A 7 21.40 -1.05 -3.25
CA ALA A 7 20.59 -2.13 -3.80
C ALA A 7 21.15 -3.51 -3.42
N VAL A 8 20.26 -4.39 -2.95
CA VAL A 8 20.49 -5.83 -2.92
C VAL A 8 20.18 -6.36 -4.31
N THR A 9 21.21 -6.84 -5.00
CA THR A 9 21.09 -7.59 -6.25
C THR A 9 20.39 -8.92 -5.95
N SER A 10 19.16 -9.09 -6.44
CA SER A 10 18.51 -10.40 -6.54
C SER A 10 17.86 -10.50 -7.91
N ASN A 11 18.50 -11.25 -8.80
CA ASN A 11 18.01 -11.58 -10.13
C ASN A 11 16.74 -12.45 -10.11
N ASN A 12 16.09 -12.64 -8.95
CA ASN A 12 14.86 -13.42 -8.80
C ASN A 12 13.63 -12.57 -8.35
N LEU A 13 13.75 -11.24 -8.25
CA LEU A 13 12.61 -10.37 -7.90
C LEU A 13 11.83 -9.83 -9.10
N LYS A 14 12.34 -10.00 -10.33
CA LYS A 14 11.69 -9.45 -11.53
C LYS A 14 10.47 -10.26 -11.99
N GLU A 15 10.40 -11.55 -11.66
CA GLU A 15 9.33 -12.40 -12.20
C GLU A 15 8.00 -12.32 -11.41
N ASN A 16 8.03 -11.85 -10.16
CA ASN A 16 6.79 -11.66 -9.36
C ASN A 16 6.26 -10.22 -9.39
N PHE A 17 6.95 -9.28 -10.07
CA PHE A 17 6.49 -7.89 -10.20
C PHE A 17 5.43 -7.68 -11.30
N ALA A 18 5.01 -8.74 -11.98
CA ALA A 18 3.95 -8.74 -12.99
C ALA A 18 2.53 -8.93 -12.42
N ALA A 19 2.33 -8.76 -11.11
CA ALA A 19 0.99 -8.75 -10.54
C ALA A 19 0.34 -7.36 -10.68
N SER A 20 -0.45 -7.24 -11.75
CA SER A 20 -1.55 -6.30 -11.94
C SER A 20 -1.25 -4.89 -12.48
N SER A 21 -1.18 -4.80 -13.81
CA SER A 21 -1.84 -3.70 -14.53
C SER A 21 -3.37 -3.92 -14.59
N VAL A 22 -3.97 -4.46 -13.51
CA VAL A 22 -5.42 -4.56 -13.41
C VAL A 22 -5.91 -3.20 -12.90
N PRO A 23 -6.84 -2.53 -13.58
CA PRO A 23 -7.47 -1.34 -13.04
C PRO A 23 -7.99 -1.70 -11.64
N SER A 24 -7.60 -0.94 -10.62
CA SER A 24 -8.12 -1.17 -9.27
C SER A 24 -9.65 -1.07 -9.35
N LEU A 25 -10.34 -2.19 -9.10
CA LEU A 25 -11.80 -2.27 -9.23
C LEU A 25 -12.45 -1.84 -7.91
N ARG A 26 -13.35 -0.87 -7.97
CA ARG A 26 -14.22 -0.47 -6.86
C ARG A 26 -15.57 -1.16 -7.03
N LYS A 27 -16.10 -1.77 -5.97
CA LYS A 27 -17.46 -2.30 -6.00
C LYS A 27 -18.46 -1.21 -5.60
N ASN A 28 -19.46 -0.96 -6.43
CA ASN A 28 -20.54 -0.01 -6.12
C ASN A 28 -21.55 -0.63 -5.13
N SER A 29 -22.49 0.18 -4.63
CA SER A 29 -23.63 -0.28 -3.81
C SER A 29 -24.40 -1.44 -4.44
N ASP A 30 -24.42 -1.50 -5.77
CA ASP A 30 -25.19 -2.47 -6.56
C ASP A 30 -24.37 -3.73 -6.91
N GLY A 31 -23.14 -3.82 -6.41
CA GLY A 31 -22.28 -4.98 -6.56
C GLY A 31 -21.49 -5.06 -7.88
N HIS A 32 -21.59 -4.06 -8.76
CA HIS A 32 -20.79 -3.99 -9.98
C HIS A 32 -19.36 -3.49 -9.73
N LEU A 33 -18.39 -4.05 -10.45
CA LEU A 33 -16.99 -3.64 -10.40
C LEU A 33 -16.78 -2.46 -11.36
N GLN A 34 -16.50 -1.28 -10.81
CA GLN A 34 -16.08 -0.11 -11.57
C GLN A 34 -14.57 0.02 -11.63
N SER A 35 -14.05 0.29 -12.81
CA SER A 35 -12.68 0.76 -12.98
C SER A 35 -12.49 2.07 -12.22
N ILE A 36 -11.54 2.12 -11.28
CA ILE A 36 -11.11 3.39 -10.68
C ILE A 36 -10.38 4.16 -11.79
N GLU A 37 -10.83 5.39 -12.07
CA GLU A 37 -10.15 6.27 -13.02
C GLU A 37 -8.67 6.41 -12.64
N PRO A 38 -7.72 6.35 -13.59
CA PRO A 38 -6.31 6.50 -13.26
C PRO A 38 -6.04 7.87 -12.60
N PRO A 39 -5.07 7.96 -11.66
CA PRO A 39 -4.65 9.25 -11.11
C PRO A 39 -4.17 10.19 -12.22
N ARG A 40 -4.35 11.49 -12.02
CA ARG A 40 -4.01 12.52 -13.02
C ARG A 40 -2.62 13.11 -12.80
N GLY A 41 -2.04 12.90 -11.62
CA GLY A 41 -0.72 13.38 -11.24
C GLY A 41 0.04 12.46 -10.29
N VAL A 42 1.34 12.73 -10.21
CA VAL A 42 2.27 12.09 -9.26
C VAL A 42 1.78 12.34 -7.83
N TRP A 43 1.83 11.30 -7.00
CA TRP A 43 1.52 11.39 -5.57
C TRP A 43 0.07 11.77 -5.21
N GLU A 44 -0.85 11.77 -6.17
CA GLU A 44 -2.27 11.99 -5.89
C GLU A 44 -2.91 10.77 -5.22
N ARG A 45 -2.61 9.58 -5.72
CA ARG A 45 -3.21 8.33 -5.28
C ARG A 45 -2.16 7.26 -5.08
N LEU A 46 -2.06 6.77 -3.85
CA LEU A 46 -1.11 5.75 -3.47
C LEU A 46 -1.83 4.46 -3.14
N ALA A 47 -1.27 3.31 -3.50
CA ALA A 47 -1.72 2.00 -3.04
C ALA A 47 -0.76 1.48 -1.98
N MET A 48 -1.29 1.02 -0.85
CA MET A 48 -0.51 0.49 0.26
C MET A 48 -0.91 -0.94 0.59
N ASP A 49 0.08 -1.80 0.83
CA ASP A 49 -0.12 -3.21 1.15
C ASP A 49 0.98 -3.78 2.05
N TYR A 50 0.66 -4.85 2.78
CA TYR A 50 1.61 -5.67 3.53
C TYR A 50 2.00 -6.91 2.72
N VAL A 51 3.28 -7.04 2.41
CA VAL A 51 3.84 -8.24 1.77
C VAL A 51 4.45 -9.15 2.83
N GLY A 52 3.92 -10.37 2.97
CA GLY A 52 4.45 -11.39 3.87
C GLY A 52 3.39 -12.38 4.36
N PRO A 53 3.71 -13.20 5.38
CA PRO A 53 4.99 -13.24 6.08
C PRO A 53 6.13 -13.83 5.22
N VAL A 54 7.34 -13.30 5.39
CA VAL A 54 8.59 -13.84 4.83
C VAL A 54 9.47 -14.41 5.96
N PRO A 55 10.50 -15.23 5.67
CA PRO A 55 11.46 -15.65 6.68
C PRO A 55 12.03 -14.44 7.44
N ALA A 56 12.01 -14.52 8.76
CA ALA A 56 12.39 -13.41 9.61
C ALA A 56 13.83 -12.98 9.34
N SER A 57 14.06 -11.68 9.19
CA SER A 57 15.42 -11.13 9.16
C SER A 57 16.12 -11.31 10.52
N LYS A 58 17.43 -11.02 10.56
CA LYS A 58 18.19 -10.95 11.84
C LYS A 58 17.59 -9.96 12.84
N SER A 59 16.88 -8.94 12.37
CA SER A 59 16.18 -7.94 13.19
C SER A 59 14.73 -8.31 13.52
N GLY A 60 14.27 -9.51 13.13
CA GLY A 60 12.92 -10.00 13.40
C GLY A 60 11.84 -9.48 12.45
N ASN A 61 12.21 -8.82 11.35
CA ASN A 61 11.23 -8.32 10.37
C ASN A 61 10.67 -9.48 9.55
N LYS A 62 9.33 -9.56 9.47
CA LYS A 62 8.58 -10.63 8.81
C LYS A 62 7.69 -10.13 7.68
N TYR A 63 7.53 -8.83 7.55
CA TYR A 63 6.69 -8.22 6.52
C TYR A 63 7.41 -7.03 5.87
N PHE A 64 7.01 -6.67 4.67
CA PHE A 64 7.30 -5.39 4.06
C PHE A 64 6.01 -4.60 3.95
N LEU A 65 6.02 -3.38 4.45
CA LEU A 65 4.97 -2.42 4.13
C LEU A 65 5.39 -1.69 2.86
N VAL A 66 4.53 -1.73 1.84
CA VAL A 66 4.80 -1.23 0.49
C VAL A 66 3.78 -0.16 0.17
N LEU A 67 4.26 0.99 -0.31
CA LEU A 67 3.44 2.11 -0.76
C LEU A 67 3.86 2.47 -2.19
N THR A 68 2.93 2.40 -3.13
CA THR A 68 3.17 2.60 -4.56
C THR A 68 2.37 3.79 -5.05
N ASP A 69 3.04 4.76 -5.68
CA ASP A 69 2.37 5.80 -6.45
C ASP A 69 1.77 5.20 -7.73
N LEU A 70 0.44 5.30 -7.86
CA LEU A 70 -0.26 4.69 -8.98
C LEU A 70 0.00 5.42 -10.31
N PHE A 71 0.46 6.67 -10.29
CA PHE A 71 0.84 7.41 -11.49
C PHE A 71 2.26 7.06 -11.96
N SER A 72 3.28 7.41 -11.16
CA SER A 72 4.69 7.26 -11.56
C SER A 72 5.24 5.84 -11.40
N LYS A 73 4.54 4.97 -10.67
CA LYS A 73 5.02 3.66 -10.19
C LYS A 73 6.21 3.75 -9.24
N PHE A 74 6.47 4.92 -8.65
CA PHE A 74 7.43 5.08 -7.57
C PHE A 74 6.99 4.29 -6.33
N VAL A 75 7.94 3.64 -5.66
CA VAL A 75 7.66 2.74 -4.52
C VAL A 75 8.48 3.14 -3.30
N VAL A 76 7.81 3.24 -2.16
CA VAL A 76 8.42 3.34 -0.83
C VAL A 76 8.15 2.05 -0.07
N THR A 77 9.18 1.44 0.52
CA THR A 77 9.02 0.20 1.29
C THR A 77 9.72 0.27 2.64
N LYS A 78 9.17 -0.45 3.63
CA LYS A 78 9.77 -0.60 4.96
C LYS A 78 9.63 -2.03 5.49
N PRO A 79 10.73 -2.69 5.86
CA PRO A 79 10.66 -3.98 6.55
C PRO A 79 10.18 -3.78 7.99
N VAL A 80 9.24 -4.60 8.44
CA VAL A 80 8.59 -4.48 9.75
C VAL A 80 8.33 -5.85 10.41
N PRO A 81 8.26 -5.90 11.75
CA PRO A 81 8.12 -7.16 12.50
C PRO A 81 6.68 -7.71 12.50
N ASP A 82 5.70 -6.84 12.27
CA ASP A 82 4.26 -7.15 12.30
C ASP A 82 3.51 -6.44 11.17
N ASN A 83 2.25 -6.82 10.96
CA ASN A 83 1.34 -6.23 9.98
C ASN A 83 0.21 -5.44 10.65
N THR A 84 0.49 -4.72 11.75
CA THR A 84 -0.54 -4.00 12.49
C THR A 84 -0.88 -2.64 11.88
N SER A 85 -2.08 -2.12 12.15
CA SER A 85 -2.45 -0.75 11.75
C SER A 85 -1.59 0.33 12.40
N THR A 86 -1.11 0.09 13.63
CA THR A 86 -0.21 1.01 14.32
C THR A 86 1.11 1.14 13.57
N THR A 87 1.67 0.02 13.12
CA THR A 87 2.89 -0.01 12.29
C THR A 87 2.66 0.74 10.98
N ALA A 88 1.50 0.55 10.32
CA ALA A 88 1.16 1.26 9.09
C ALA A 88 1.04 2.78 9.31
N ALA A 89 0.36 3.21 10.38
CA ALA A 89 0.22 4.62 10.71
C ALA A 89 1.57 5.29 11.00
N ARG A 90 2.48 4.60 11.72
CA ARG A 90 3.83 5.10 11.97
C ARG A 90 4.63 5.23 10.68
N PHE A 91 4.53 4.25 9.78
CA PHE A 91 5.19 4.32 8.48
C PHE A 91 4.69 5.50 7.66
N LEU A 92 3.36 5.65 7.53
CA LEU A 92 2.77 6.79 6.81
C LEU A 92 3.21 8.12 7.42
N LEU A 93 3.20 8.27 8.74
CA LEU A 93 3.59 9.53 9.36
C LEU A 93 5.08 9.84 9.16
N TYR A 94 5.96 8.94 9.60
CA TYR A 94 7.39 9.24 9.74
C TYR A 94 8.20 9.01 8.47
N ASP A 95 7.85 7.99 7.69
CA ASP A 95 8.63 7.58 6.52
C ASP A 95 8.02 8.11 5.20
N VAL A 96 6.78 8.63 5.23
CA VAL A 96 6.06 9.06 4.03
C VAL A 96 5.66 10.53 4.11
N PHE A 97 4.70 10.90 4.97
CA PHE A 97 4.11 12.24 4.99
C PHE A 97 5.13 13.33 5.34
N MET A 98 6.03 13.06 6.28
CA MET A 98 7.10 14.01 6.65
C MET A 98 8.13 14.23 5.53
N ILE A 99 8.25 13.30 4.57
CA ILE A 99 9.30 13.33 3.53
C ILE A 99 8.73 13.77 2.18
N TYR A 100 7.61 13.21 1.77
CA TYR A 100 7.02 13.40 0.44
C TYR A 100 5.73 14.23 0.46
N GLY A 101 5.15 14.46 1.66
CA GLY A 101 3.85 15.10 1.81
C GLY A 101 2.68 14.10 1.81
N VAL A 102 1.48 14.64 2.05
CA VAL A 102 0.24 13.88 2.18
C VAL A 102 -0.41 13.74 0.80
N PRO A 103 -0.74 12.52 0.33
CA PRO A 103 -1.45 12.32 -0.93
C PRO A 103 -2.94 12.70 -0.79
N LEU A 104 -3.66 12.78 -1.91
CA LEU A 104 -5.12 12.97 -1.87
C LEU A 104 -5.82 11.71 -1.39
N GLU A 105 -5.37 10.54 -1.87
CA GLU A 105 -5.99 9.25 -1.62
C GLU A 105 -4.96 8.16 -1.31
N ILE A 106 -5.28 7.34 -0.31
CA ILE A 106 -4.60 6.07 -0.06
C ILE A 106 -5.60 4.94 -0.28
N ILE A 107 -5.22 3.98 -1.11
CA ILE A 107 -5.95 2.75 -1.36
C ILE A 107 -5.29 1.62 -0.58
N THR A 108 -6.06 0.88 0.20
CA THR A 108 -5.60 -0.36 0.84
C THR A 108 -6.54 -1.51 0.53
N ASP A 109 -6.09 -2.73 0.75
CA ASP A 109 -7.00 -3.88 0.81
C ASP A 109 -7.97 -3.77 2.00
N ASN A 110 -9.03 -4.59 2.01
CA ASN A 110 -9.99 -4.64 3.13
C ASN A 110 -9.44 -5.40 4.34
N GLY A 111 -8.14 -5.65 4.42
CA GLY A 111 -7.54 -6.32 5.54
C GLY A 111 -7.78 -5.55 6.84
N CYS A 112 -7.92 -6.27 7.96
CA CYS A 112 -7.98 -5.67 9.29
C CYS A 112 -6.72 -4.86 9.66
N HIS A 113 -5.71 -4.87 8.79
CA HIS A 113 -4.42 -4.22 8.95
C HIS A 113 -4.49 -2.69 8.81
N PHE A 114 -5.59 -2.11 8.32
CA PHE A 114 -5.72 -0.66 8.10
C PHE A 114 -6.97 -0.02 8.72
N THR A 115 -7.44 -0.53 9.87
CA THR A 115 -8.74 -0.15 10.44
C THR A 115 -8.70 0.31 11.90
N SER A 116 -7.53 0.37 12.54
CA SER A 116 -7.45 0.86 13.92
C SER A 116 -7.90 2.33 14.05
N ALA A 117 -8.47 2.70 15.20
CA ALA A 117 -8.86 4.07 15.50
C ALA A 117 -7.70 5.06 15.36
N LEU A 118 -6.47 4.64 15.67
CA LEU A 118 -5.26 5.46 15.51
C LEU A 118 -4.96 5.76 14.04
N TYR A 119 -5.06 4.75 13.17
CA TYR A 119 -4.86 4.90 11.74
C TYR A 119 -5.92 5.82 11.12
N GLU A 120 -7.20 5.56 11.39
CA GLU A 120 -8.31 6.37 10.90
C GLU A 120 -8.22 7.82 11.39
N SER A 121 -7.84 8.03 12.66
CA SER A 121 -7.63 9.38 13.21
C SER A 121 -6.49 10.11 12.52
N LEU A 122 -5.38 9.42 12.23
CA LEU A 122 -4.24 10.00 11.50
C LEU A 122 -4.66 10.43 10.09
N ILE A 123 -5.29 9.54 9.33
CA ILE A 123 -5.76 9.80 7.97
C ILE A 123 -6.71 11.01 7.95
N LYS A 124 -7.67 11.04 8.88
CA LYS A 124 -8.60 12.17 9.02
C LYS A 124 -7.90 13.47 9.40
N LEU A 125 -6.93 13.40 10.32
CA LEU A 125 -6.19 14.58 10.77
C LEU A 125 -5.40 15.24 9.65
N VAL A 126 -4.80 14.43 8.76
CA VAL A 126 -4.01 14.94 7.64
C VAL A 126 -4.86 15.29 6.41
N GLY A 127 -6.17 15.03 6.45
CA GLY A 127 -7.09 15.32 5.34
C GLY A 127 -6.95 14.37 4.15
N CYS A 128 -6.36 13.19 4.34
CA CYS A 128 -6.24 12.16 3.29
C CYS A 128 -7.55 11.37 3.20
N CYS A 129 -7.97 11.02 1.98
CA CYS A 129 -9.07 10.09 1.77
C CYS A 129 -8.53 8.65 1.83
N HIS A 130 -9.17 7.77 2.60
CA HIS A 130 -8.83 6.35 2.64
C HIS A 130 -9.90 5.52 1.93
N ILE A 131 -9.48 4.81 0.89
CA ILE A 131 -10.31 3.93 0.08
C ILE A 131 -9.92 2.49 0.41
N LYS A 132 -10.89 1.69 0.81
CA LYS A 132 -10.72 0.24 1.02
C LYS A 132 -11.23 -0.50 -0.21
N THR A 133 -10.38 -1.31 -0.84
CA THR A 133 -10.83 -2.22 -1.91
C THR A 133 -11.59 -3.38 -1.30
N THR A 134 -12.54 -3.97 -2.02
CA THR A 134 -13.21 -5.19 -1.53
C THR A 134 -12.22 -6.36 -1.54
N PRO A 135 -12.36 -7.34 -0.62
CA PRO A 135 -11.58 -8.58 -0.70
C PRO A 135 -11.72 -9.18 -2.10
N TYR A 136 -10.61 -9.62 -2.68
CA TYR A 136 -10.61 -10.36 -3.94
C TYR A 136 -11.62 -11.52 -3.83
N ASN A 137 -12.59 -11.58 -4.76
CA ASN A 137 -13.50 -12.72 -4.88
C ASN A 137 -13.06 -13.55 -6.10
N PRO A 138 -12.24 -14.60 -5.91
CA PRO A 138 -11.72 -15.43 -7.01
C PRO A 138 -12.82 -16.05 -7.88
N GLN A 139 -14.07 -16.11 -7.40
CA GLN A 139 -15.19 -16.72 -8.11
C GLN A 139 -15.82 -15.83 -9.20
N ALA A 140 -15.40 -14.56 -9.34
CA ALA A 140 -16.01 -13.65 -10.31
C ALA A 140 -15.38 -13.72 -11.72
N TRP A 141 -14.20 -14.33 -11.89
CA TRP A 141 -13.55 -14.55 -13.19
C TRP A 141 -13.37 -16.04 -13.44
N GLY A 142 -14.50 -16.69 -13.73
CA GLY A 142 -14.56 -18.00 -14.38
C GLY A 142 -15.46 -17.87 -15.59
N GLY A 143 -14.86 -17.72 -16.76
CA GLY A 143 -15.51 -17.67 -18.07
C GLY A 143 -14.49 -17.92 -19.15
#